data_AF-F7KF43-F1
#
_entry.id   AF-F7KF43-F1
#
_cell.length_a   1.000
_cell.length_b   1.000
_cell.length_c   1.000
_cell.angle_alpha   90.00
_cell.angle_beta   90.00
_cell.angle_gamma   90.00
#
_symmetry.space_group_name_H-M   'P 1'
#
loop_
_entity.id
_entity.type
_entity.pdbx_description
1 polymer ?
#
loop_
_entity_poly.entity_id
_entity_poly.type
_entity_poly.pdbx_seq_one_letter_code
_entity_poly.pdbx_strand_id
1 'polypeptide(L)'
;MKKGARRIGKGWKYRVTALAAVIFIVGSSLTTVYAAERRTLESTVEKKPRIMELERERKPELVKNMWKDMALAEEMKAVEMGSGETLSGAEAGENAEPELTEEEKKAEAEVDAYFDNAVFVGDSIMLGFRNYAMKRQDTFLSRPQFLAAGSFSVNNALWPVDDKSVHPVYRGEQHQIWESIAMMGSKRVFLMLGMNDLNINGVEGTCKKYEELVDKIKETDPDAEIHIMSMTYILHGKEVGMLQNDIIRQYNQELEKLADEKGWGFVDISQPLSDENGDLAVEYCSDDFAHQRPEAYDVWVSVLRDYARRQLDEHMEVTGNSAEEG
;
A
#
# COMPACT_ATOMS: atom_id res chain seq x y z
N MET A 1 48.71 -52.94 40.01
CA MET A 1 48.85 -52.94 41.49
C MET A 1 49.16 -51.51 41.97
N LYS A 2 48.72 -51.15 43.20
CA LYS A 2 49.32 -50.24 44.22
C LYS A 2 50.52 -49.36 43.78
N LYS A 3 50.76 -48.11 44.19
CA LYS A 3 50.24 -47.07 45.15
C LYS A 3 51.02 -45.77 44.76
N GLY A 4 50.79 -44.52 45.14
CA GLY A 4 50.13 -43.94 46.32
C GLY A 4 51.07 -42.98 47.08
N ALA A 5 51.04 -41.68 46.73
CA ALA A 5 51.03 -40.50 47.62
C ALA A 5 52.28 -39.98 48.42
N ARG A 6 52.34 -38.62 48.53
CA ARG A 6 52.96 -37.73 49.57
C ARG A 6 54.50 -37.43 49.46
N ARG A 7 55.05 -36.25 49.86
CA ARG A 7 54.51 -35.09 50.63
C ARG A 7 55.35 -33.75 50.60
N ILE A 8 54.67 -32.59 50.64
CA ILE A 8 54.92 -31.21 51.22
C ILE A 8 56.20 -30.34 51.06
N GLY A 9 55.91 -29.04 50.76
CA GLY A 9 56.36 -27.83 51.50
C GLY A 9 56.44 -26.54 50.64
N LYS A 10 56.13 -25.30 51.06
CA LYS A 10 55.46 -24.67 52.25
C LYS A 10 55.08 -23.19 51.92
N GLY A 11 54.03 -22.64 52.55
CA GLY A 11 53.79 -21.17 52.75
C GLY A 11 53.05 -20.40 51.61
N TRP A 12 52.24 -19.36 51.86
CA TRP A 12 51.75 -18.71 53.10
C TRP A 12 50.34 -18.08 52.87
N LYS A 13 49.73 -17.47 53.89
CA LYS A 13 48.29 -17.09 54.04
C LYS A 13 48.16 -15.55 54.18
N TYR A 14 47.01 -14.86 54.22
CA TYR A 14 45.59 -15.17 54.52
C TYR A 14 44.64 -14.24 53.69
N ARG A 15 43.31 -14.32 53.92
CA ARG A 15 42.29 -13.33 53.52
C ARG A 15 41.84 -12.52 54.74
N VAL A 16 41.49 -11.23 54.61
CA VAL A 16 40.54 -10.50 55.49
C VAL A 16 39.77 -9.43 54.68
N THR A 17 38.54 -9.15 55.08
CA THR A 17 37.58 -8.17 54.51
C THR A 17 37.26 -7.02 55.48
N ALA A 18 36.69 -5.92 54.95
CA ALA A 18 35.71 -5.00 55.58
C ALA A 18 36.13 -3.52 55.90
N LEU A 19 35.49 -2.62 55.13
CA LEU A 19 34.61 -1.50 55.54
C LEU A 19 35.11 -0.21 56.26
N ALA A 20 34.69 0.93 55.65
CA ALA A 20 34.35 2.25 56.21
C ALA A 20 35.39 3.20 56.87
N ALA A 21 35.51 4.41 56.30
CA ALA A 21 35.27 5.69 57.00
C ALA A 21 35.07 6.85 55.99
N VAL A 22 34.21 7.82 56.33
CA VAL A 22 33.96 9.06 55.58
C VAL A 22 34.55 10.25 56.34
N ILE A 23 35.32 11.14 55.69
CA ILE A 23 35.58 12.51 56.16
C ILE A 23 35.55 13.49 54.97
N PHE A 24 34.78 14.56 55.12
CA PHE A 24 34.76 15.75 54.25
C PHE A 24 35.85 16.75 54.68
N ILE A 25 36.44 17.51 53.73
CA ILE A 25 36.44 19.00 53.71
C ILE A 25 37.39 19.55 52.61
N VAL A 26 36.78 20.29 51.67
CA VAL A 26 37.23 21.52 50.97
C VAL A 26 38.68 21.63 50.45
N GLY A 27 38.81 21.85 49.14
CA GLY A 27 39.92 22.66 48.59
C GLY A 27 40.27 22.45 47.12
N SER A 28 39.89 23.41 46.26
CA SER A 28 40.43 23.67 44.90
C SER A 28 40.32 22.62 43.76
N SER A 29 39.92 23.13 42.59
CA SER A 29 40.13 22.57 41.23
C SER A 29 39.60 21.15 40.93
N LEU A 30 38.29 21.04 40.74
CA LEU A 30 37.61 19.86 40.16
C LEU A 30 37.71 19.81 38.61
N THR A 31 38.81 20.35 38.05
CA THR A 31 39.01 20.54 36.59
C THR A 31 40.04 19.59 35.96
N THR A 32 40.77 18.79 36.75
CA THR A 32 41.95 18.05 36.24
C THR A 32 41.81 16.51 36.27
N VAL A 33 40.70 15.96 36.77
CA VAL A 33 40.41 14.51 36.66
C VAL A 33 39.40 14.21 35.53
N TYR A 34 38.59 15.19 35.11
CA TYR A 34 37.61 15.04 34.02
C TYR A 34 38.20 14.96 32.60
N ALA A 35 39.53 15.07 32.45
CA ALA A 35 40.20 15.15 31.16
C ALA A 35 40.90 13.84 30.70
N ALA A 36 41.10 12.87 31.60
CA ALA A 36 41.82 11.63 31.29
C ALA A 36 40.92 10.50 30.74
N GLU A 37 39.66 10.41 31.20
CA GLU A 37 38.71 9.38 30.74
C GLU A 37 38.05 9.68 29.38
N ARG A 38 38.14 10.92 28.87
CA ARG A 38 37.58 11.25 27.54
C ARG A 38 38.39 10.71 26.36
N ARG A 39 39.67 10.35 26.52
CA ARG A 39 40.54 9.94 25.40
C ARG A 39 40.44 8.48 24.96
N THR A 40 39.62 7.66 25.62
CA THR A 40 39.35 6.27 25.22
C THR A 40 37.87 5.96 24.99
N LEU A 41 37.00 6.98 25.01
CA LEU A 41 35.55 6.86 24.78
C LEU A 41 35.01 7.66 23.58
N GLU A 42 35.90 8.29 22.79
CA GLU A 42 35.53 9.03 21.56
C GLU A 42 35.56 8.17 20.27
N SER A 43 35.73 6.84 20.36
CA SER A 43 35.70 5.94 19.19
C SER A 43 34.46 5.04 19.07
N THR A 44 33.61 4.96 20.11
CA THR A 44 32.40 4.11 20.09
C THR A 44 31.22 4.80 20.81
N VAL A 45 30.62 5.78 20.14
CA VAL A 45 29.23 6.18 20.39
C VAL A 45 28.47 6.00 19.08
N GLU A 46 27.53 5.07 19.12
CA GLU A 46 26.69 4.67 18.00
C GLU A 46 25.85 5.86 17.51
N LYS A 47 25.93 6.18 16.21
CA LYS A 47 25.20 7.31 15.64
C LYS A 47 23.71 6.98 15.59
N LYS A 48 22.96 7.43 16.61
CA LYS A 48 21.51 7.55 16.57
C LYS A 48 21.09 8.19 15.22
N PRO A 49 20.19 7.58 14.42
CA PRO A 49 19.96 8.02 13.05
C PRO A 49 19.36 9.43 13.02
N ARG A 50 20.11 10.37 12.45
CA ARG A 50 19.77 11.81 12.36
C ARG A 50 18.61 12.12 11.39
N ILE A 51 17.85 11.11 10.96
CA ILE A 51 16.77 11.24 9.98
C ILE A 51 15.49 11.74 10.68
N MET A 52 15.08 11.07 11.77
CA MET A 52 13.91 11.43 12.59
C MET A 52 13.93 12.87 13.18
N GLU A 53 15.12 13.47 13.29
CA GLU A 53 15.28 14.84 13.81
C GLU A 53 15.27 15.89 12.67
N LEU A 54 15.55 15.49 11.43
CA LEU A 54 15.46 16.34 10.22
C LEU A 54 14.05 16.35 9.61
N GLU A 55 13.30 15.26 9.74
CA GLU A 55 11.92 15.16 9.24
C GLU A 55 10.96 16.09 10.01
N ARG A 56 11.20 16.28 11.31
CA ARG A 56 10.41 17.16 12.17
C ARG A 56 10.55 18.66 11.83
N GLU A 57 11.56 19.04 11.04
CA GLU A 57 11.83 20.43 10.64
C GLU A 57 11.38 20.77 9.20
N ARG A 58 10.92 19.79 8.39
CA ARG A 58 10.35 20.11 7.08
C ARG A 58 8.99 20.78 7.23
N LYS A 59 8.91 22.05 6.82
CA LYS A 59 7.66 22.83 6.72
C LYS A 59 6.63 22.02 5.91
N PRO A 60 5.41 21.77 6.41
CA PRO A 60 4.38 20.99 5.70
C PRO A 60 4.12 21.49 4.27
N GLU A 61 4.05 22.81 4.10
CA GLU A 61 3.91 23.48 2.79
C GLU A 61 5.00 23.12 1.77
N LEU A 62 6.23 22.77 2.20
CA LEU A 62 7.28 22.36 1.26
C LEU A 62 6.99 20.97 0.68
N VAL A 63 6.54 20.04 1.52
CA VAL A 63 6.13 18.69 1.08
C VAL A 63 4.86 18.78 0.22
N LYS A 64 3.89 19.59 0.65
CA LYS A 64 2.63 19.83 -0.07
C LYS A 64 2.86 20.44 -1.46
N ASN A 65 3.77 21.40 -1.59
CA ASN A 65 4.14 21.97 -2.88
C ASN A 65 4.88 20.96 -3.78
N MET A 66 5.77 20.14 -3.20
CA MET A 66 6.52 19.14 -3.96
C MET A 66 5.59 18.07 -4.57
N TRP A 67 4.54 17.65 -3.85
CA TRP A 67 3.49 16.77 -4.40
C TRP A 67 2.67 17.45 -5.51
N LYS A 68 2.33 18.73 -5.36
CA LYS A 68 1.62 19.50 -6.39
C LYS A 68 2.44 19.60 -7.69
N ASP A 69 3.74 19.86 -7.58
CA ASP A 69 4.63 19.96 -8.74
C ASP A 69 4.78 18.61 -9.46
N MET A 70 4.74 17.49 -8.72
CA MET A 70 4.75 16.14 -9.29
C MET A 70 3.44 15.82 -10.03
N ALA A 71 2.28 16.06 -9.42
CA ALA A 71 0.97 15.78 -10.05
C ALA A 71 0.76 16.61 -11.34
N LEU A 72 1.15 17.89 -11.34
CA LEU A 72 1.10 18.73 -12.54
C LEU A 72 2.04 18.24 -13.66
N ALA A 73 3.24 17.77 -13.31
CA ALA A 73 4.16 17.20 -14.28
C ALA A 73 3.64 15.89 -14.91
N GLU A 74 2.84 15.13 -14.17
CA GLU A 74 2.20 13.89 -14.63
C GLU A 74 1.04 14.18 -15.59
N GLU A 75 0.15 15.13 -15.26
CA GLU A 75 -0.90 15.60 -16.19
C GLU A 75 -0.31 16.14 -17.50
N MET A 76 0.79 16.91 -17.43
CA MET A 76 1.45 17.45 -18.63
C MET A 76 2.06 16.34 -19.52
N LYS A 77 2.69 15.31 -18.92
CA LYS A 77 3.20 14.15 -19.68
C LYS A 77 2.09 13.34 -20.35
N ALA A 78 0.95 13.17 -19.68
CA ALA A 78 -0.20 12.48 -20.24
C ALA A 78 -0.77 13.16 -21.49
N VAL A 79 -0.65 14.50 -21.58
CA VAL A 79 -0.99 15.27 -22.79
C VAL A 79 0.06 15.09 -23.90
N GLU A 80 1.35 15.09 -23.54
CA GLU A 80 2.45 14.99 -24.51
C GLU A 80 2.55 13.62 -25.20
N MET A 81 2.19 12.53 -24.49
CA MET A 81 2.12 11.17 -25.06
C MET A 81 0.88 10.94 -25.95
N GLY A 82 0.02 11.94 -26.13
CA GLY A 82 -1.21 11.85 -26.93
C GLY A 82 -1.03 11.93 -28.45
N SER A 83 0.19 12.22 -28.95
CA SER A 83 0.47 12.34 -30.39
C SER A 83 1.52 11.34 -30.87
N GLY A 84 1.09 10.11 -31.15
CA GLY A 84 1.89 9.06 -31.78
C GLY A 84 1.08 8.30 -32.83
N GLU A 85 1.54 8.31 -34.08
CA GLU A 85 0.82 7.73 -35.22
C GLU A 85 0.86 6.19 -35.21
N THR A 86 -0.22 5.57 -35.70
CA THR A 86 -0.33 4.11 -35.86
C THR A 86 0.41 3.63 -37.10
N LEU A 87 1.17 2.54 -36.97
CA LEU A 87 1.72 1.78 -38.09
C LEU A 87 1.16 0.34 -38.08
N SER A 88 0.62 -0.06 -39.23
CA SER A 88 -0.01 -1.36 -39.45
C SER A 88 0.98 -2.42 -39.93
N GLY A 89 0.74 -3.70 -39.58
CA GLY A 89 1.11 -4.80 -40.46
C GLY A 89 1.68 -6.06 -39.78
N ALA A 90 0.82 -7.01 -39.46
CA ALA A 90 1.15 -8.43 -39.39
C ALA A 90 -0.09 -9.24 -39.79
N GLU A 91 0.07 -10.22 -40.69
CA GLU A 91 -1.02 -11.05 -41.20
C GLU A 91 -1.42 -12.10 -40.15
N ALA A 92 -2.71 -12.17 -39.82
CA ALA A 92 -3.24 -13.18 -38.91
C ALA A 92 -3.53 -14.49 -39.66
N GLY A 93 -2.99 -15.60 -39.17
CA GLY A 93 -3.47 -16.93 -39.54
C GLY A 93 -4.77 -17.24 -38.80
N GLU A 94 -5.78 -17.75 -39.50
CA GLU A 94 -7.08 -18.12 -38.92
C GLU A 94 -6.96 -19.33 -37.97
N ASN A 95 -6.67 -19.07 -36.70
CA ASN A 95 -7.17 -19.89 -35.60
C ASN A 95 -8.45 -19.22 -35.11
N ALA A 96 -9.61 -19.70 -35.59
CA ALA A 96 -10.89 -19.28 -35.04
C ALA A 96 -10.99 -19.81 -33.60
N GLU A 97 -11.04 -18.89 -32.62
CA GLU A 97 -11.43 -19.22 -31.26
C GLU A 97 -12.86 -19.81 -31.27
N PRO A 98 -13.16 -20.81 -30.42
CA PRO A 98 -14.50 -21.40 -30.38
C PRO A 98 -15.52 -20.34 -29.92
N GLU A 99 -16.62 -20.19 -30.68
CA GLU A 99 -17.72 -19.33 -30.24
C GLU A 99 -18.33 -19.86 -28.94
N LEU A 100 -18.46 -18.96 -27.95
CA LEU A 100 -19.13 -19.24 -26.68
C LEU A 100 -20.60 -19.65 -26.91
N THR A 101 -21.08 -20.57 -26.07
CA THR A 101 -22.51 -20.92 -25.94
C THR A 101 -23.32 -19.73 -25.41
N GLU A 102 -24.65 -19.79 -25.53
CA GLU A 102 -25.53 -18.74 -24.99
C GLU A 102 -25.51 -18.73 -23.45
N GLU A 103 -25.33 -19.90 -22.83
CA GLU A 103 -25.12 -20.05 -21.39
C GLU A 103 -23.82 -19.36 -20.93
N GLU A 104 -22.70 -19.58 -21.63
CA GLU A 104 -21.41 -18.93 -21.34
C GLU A 104 -21.48 -17.41 -21.56
N LYS A 105 -22.11 -16.95 -22.65
CA LYS A 105 -22.35 -15.51 -22.90
C LYS A 105 -23.16 -14.86 -21.78
N LYS A 106 -24.18 -15.56 -21.26
CA LYS A 106 -24.99 -15.07 -20.14
C LYS A 106 -24.16 -15.00 -18.85
N ALA A 107 -23.34 -16.00 -18.57
CA ALA A 107 -22.45 -15.99 -17.40
C ALA A 107 -21.46 -14.82 -17.46
N GLU A 108 -20.78 -14.61 -18.60
CA GLU A 108 -19.87 -13.46 -18.78
C GLU A 108 -20.60 -12.11 -18.66
N ALA A 109 -21.84 -12.02 -19.13
CA ALA A 109 -22.65 -10.80 -18.96
C ALA A 109 -23.06 -10.53 -17.50
N GLU A 110 -23.28 -11.56 -16.69
CA GLU A 110 -23.54 -11.44 -15.24
C GLU A 110 -22.26 -11.05 -14.47
N VAL A 111 -21.10 -11.60 -14.87
CA VAL A 111 -19.77 -11.19 -14.36
C VAL A 111 -19.47 -9.72 -14.68
N ASP A 112 -19.75 -9.27 -15.91
CA ASP A 112 -19.59 -7.86 -16.28
C ASP A 112 -20.60 -6.94 -15.55
N ALA A 113 -21.82 -7.42 -15.28
CA ALA A 113 -22.82 -6.71 -14.50
C ALA A 113 -22.45 -6.58 -13.01
N TYR A 114 -21.52 -7.39 -12.49
CA TYR A 114 -20.96 -7.21 -11.15
C TYR A 114 -20.28 -5.83 -10.96
N PHE A 115 -19.93 -5.14 -12.05
CA PHE A 115 -19.35 -3.79 -11.99
C PHE A 115 -20.36 -2.66 -12.27
N ASP A 116 -21.65 -2.98 -12.40
CA ASP A 116 -22.71 -1.97 -12.58
C ASP A 116 -22.76 -0.99 -11.41
N ASN A 117 -22.49 0.28 -11.72
CA ASN A 117 -22.42 1.37 -10.75
C ASN A 117 -21.45 1.14 -9.57
N ALA A 118 -20.49 0.21 -9.72
CA ALA A 118 -19.38 0.09 -8.78
C ALA A 118 -18.50 1.35 -8.84
N VAL A 119 -17.78 1.67 -7.77
CA VAL A 119 -16.85 2.81 -7.73
C VAL A 119 -15.46 2.37 -7.30
N PHE A 120 -14.46 2.70 -8.12
CA PHE A 120 -13.05 2.48 -7.81
C PHE A 120 -12.43 3.76 -7.25
N VAL A 121 -11.87 3.67 -6.05
CA VAL A 121 -11.21 4.78 -5.36
C VAL A 121 -9.71 4.48 -5.23
N GLY A 122 -8.86 5.46 -5.52
CA GLY A 122 -7.43 5.27 -5.36
C GLY A 122 -6.56 6.45 -5.77
N ASP A 123 -5.26 6.17 -5.88
CA ASP A 123 -4.21 7.15 -6.16
C ASP A 123 -3.83 7.24 -7.67
N SER A 124 -2.58 7.62 -7.98
CA SER A 124 -2.07 7.72 -9.36
C SER A 124 -2.04 6.37 -10.09
N ILE A 125 -1.90 5.25 -9.39
CA ILE A 125 -1.98 3.91 -10.01
C ILE A 125 -3.43 3.65 -10.45
N MET A 126 -4.43 4.05 -9.63
CA MET A 126 -5.84 3.98 -10.01
C MET A 126 -6.22 5.00 -11.11
N LEU A 127 -5.55 6.15 -11.19
CA LEU A 127 -5.69 7.06 -12.35
C LEU A 127 -5.32 6.36 -13.66
N GLY A 128 -4.25 5.57 -13.66
CA GLY A 128 -3.84 4.83 -14.84
C GLY A 128 -4.92 3.84 -15.29
N PHE A 129 -5.50 3.08 -14.36
CA PHE A 129 -6.61 2.17 -14.66
C PHE A 129 -7.86 2.90 -15.17
N ARG A 130 -8.24 4.03 -14.54
CA ARG A 130 -9.32 4.91 -15.03
C ARG A 130 -9.05 5.37 -16.46
N ASN A 131 -7.84 5.86 -16.75
CA ASN A 131 -7.46 6.38 -18.06
C ASN A 131 -7.43 5.27 -19.14
N TYR A 132 -7.13 4.03 -18.74
CA TYR A 132 -7.23 2.83 -19.57
C TYR A 132 -8.70 2.47 -19.85
N ALA A 133 -9.56 2.49 -18.82
CA ALA A 133 -11.00 2.22 -18.91
C ALA A 133 -11.74 3.23 -19.80
N MET A 134 -11.41 4.53 -19.69
CA MET A 134 -11.97 5.60 -20.53
C MET A 134 -11.72 5.41 -22.04
N LYS A 135 -10.76 4.57 -22.44
CA LYS A 135 -10.46 4.25 -23.84
C LYS A 135 -11.14 2.97 -24.34
N ARG A 136 -11.87 2.25 -23.48
CA ARG A 136 -12.50 0.93 -23.74
C ARG A 136 -13.97 0.91 -23.33
N GLN A 137 -14.71 1.95 -23.71
CA GLN A 137 -16.11 2.17 -23.32
C GLN A 137 -17.10 1.23 -24.04
N ASP A 138 -16.63 0.44 -24.99
CA ASP A 138 -17.29 -0.69 -25.63
C ASP A 138 -17.24 -1.98 -24.78
N THR A 139 -16.50 -1.98 -23.68
CA THR A 139 -16.40 -3.10 -22.72
C THR A 139 -17.12 -2.78 -21.41
N PHE A 140 -17.12 -3.72 -20.45
CA PHE A 140 -17.65 -3.49 -19.10
C PHE A 140 -16.98 -2.34 -18.33
N LEU A 141 -15.83 -1.85 -18.79
CA LEU A 141 -15.12 -0.70 -18.22
C LEU A 141 -15.86 0.66 -18.42
N SER A 142 -17.01 0.64 -19.11
CA SER A 142 -17.99 1.74 -19.14
C SER A 142 -18.96 1.74 -17.95
N ARG A 143 -19.05 0.64 -17.20
CA ARG A 143 -20.04 0.39 -16.13
C ARG A 143 -19.62 0.94 -14.75
N PRO A 144 -18.34 0.85 -14.32
CA PRO A 144 -17.92 1.44 -13.05
C PRO A 144 -17.59 2.93 -13.16
N GLN A 145 -17.69 3.62 -12.02
CA GLN A 145 -17.24 5.00 -11.80
C GLN A 145 -15.88 5.03 -11.10
N PHE A 146 -15.20 6.19 -11.13
CA PHE A 146 -13.86 6.34 -10.57
C PHE A 146 -13.73 7.61 -9.72
N LEU A 147 -13.18 7.45 -8.52
CA LEU A 147 -12.74 8.52 -7.60
C LEU A 147 -11.24 8.39 -7.37
N ALA A 148 -10.47 8.75 -8.40
CA ALA A 148 -9.01 8.62 -8.39
C ALA A 148 -8.33 10.00 -8.53
N ALA A 149 -7.35 10.29 -7.67
CA ALA A 149 -6.57 11.54 -7.69
C ALA A 149 -5.07 11.29 -7.45
N GLY A 150 -4.20 12.07 -8.10
CA GLY A 150 -2.76 11.98 -7.91
C GLY A 150 -2.36 12.31 -6.46
N SER A 151 -1.44 11.52 -5.89
CA SER A 151 -1.04 11.59 -4.46
C SER A 151 -2.18 11.38 -3.44
N PHE A 152 -3.36 10.87 -3.86
CA PHE A 152 -4.43 10.52 -2.93
C PHE A 152 -4.01 9.37 -2.00
N SER A 153 -4.52 9.37 -0.77
CA SER A 153 -4.01 8.53 0.31
C SER A 153 -5.04 8.38 1.43
N VAL A 154 -4.98 7.30 2.23
CA VAL A 154 -5.91 7.14 3.38
C VAL A 154 -5.75 8.24 4.43
N ASN A 155 -4.57 8.87 4.53
CA ASN A 155 -4.39 10.07 5.35
C ASN A 155 -5.18 11.27 4.82
N ASN A 156 -4.99 11.63 3.56
CA ASN A 156 -5.56 12.87 3.03
C ASN A 156 -7.05 12.75 2.68
N ALA A 157 -7.54 11.53 2.44
CA ALA A 157 -8.96 11.19 2.37
C ALA A 157 -9.75 11.50 3.66
N LEU A 158 -9.08 11.66 4.81
CA LEU A 158 -9.67 11.96 6.11
C LEU A 158 -9.49 13.44 6.53
N TRP A 159 -8.90 14.27 5.67
CA TRP A 159 -8.71 15.69 5.95
C TRP A 159 -9.94 16.51 5.52
N PRO A 160 -10.17 17.70 6.10
CA PRO A 160 -11.16 18.63 5.56
C PRO A 160 -10.88 18.96 4.09
N VAL A 161 -11.93 19.07 3.28
CA VAL A 161 -11.82 19.50 1.88
C VAL A 161 -11.61 21.01 1.82
N ASP A 162 -10.54 21.44 1.15
CA ASP A 162 -10.15 22.84 0.94
C ASP A 162 -9.52 23.05 -0.44
N ASP A 163 -9.19 24.30 -0.80
CA ASP A 163 -8.58 24.68 -2.09
C ASP A 163 -7.17 24.10 -2.33
N LYS A 164 -6.63 23.40 -1.34
CA LYS A 164 -5.34 22.71 -1.37
C LYS A 164 -5.50 21.19 -1.19
N SER A 165 -6.69 20.64 -1.34
CA SER A 165 -6.96 19.21 -1.21
C SER A 165 -6.55 18.43 -2.46
N VAL A 166 -6.26 17.14 -2.26
CA VAL A 166 -6.04 16.17 -3.35
C VAL A 166 -7.22 15.18 -3.48
N HIS A 167 -8.37 15.51 -2.89
CA HIS A 167 -9.60 14.75 -3.02
C HIS A 167 -10.01 14.63 -4.50
N PRO A 168 -10.47 13.45 -4.96
CA PRO A 168 -11.04 13.29 -6.30
C PRO A 168 -12.17 14.28 -6.57
N VAL A 169 -12.22 14.82 -7.79
CA VAL A 169 -13.27 15.74 -8.22
C VAL A 169 -14.47 14.94 -8.72
N TYR A 170 -15.66 15.25 -8.20
CA TYR A 170 -16.94 14.73 -8.70
C TYR A 170 -17.87 15.90 -9.01
N ARG A 171 -18.55 15.85 -10.16
CA ARG A 171 -19.45 16.93 -10.67
C ARG A 171 -18.84 18.34 -10.72
N GLY A 172 -17.51 18.45 -10.75
CA GLY A 172 -16.77 19.70 -10.88
C GLY A 172 -16.23 20.28 -9.56
N GLU A 173 -16.53 19.66 -8.42
CA GLU A 173 -16.04 20.07 -7.10
C GLU A 173 -15.33 18.91 -6.39
N GLN A 174 -14.48 19.24 -5.41
CA GLN A 174 -13.91 18.25 -4.50
C GLN A 174 -14.89 18.01 -3.34
N HIS A 175 -15.03 16.76 -2.92
CA HIS A 175 -15.84 16.36 -1.78
C HIS A 175 -15.09 15.29 -0.98
N GLN A 176 -15.60 14.94 0.20
CA GLN A 176 -15.15 13.72 0.85
C GLN A 176 -15.52 12.52 -0.02
N ILE A 177 -14.72 11.45 0.01
CA ILE A 177 -15.01 10.31 -0.86
C ILE A 177 -16.33 9.62 -0.50
N TRP A 178 -16.70 9.56 0.79
CA TRP A 178 -17.98 8.99 1.23
C TRP A 178 -19.18 9.82 0.75
N GLU A 179 -19.05 11.15 0.69
CA GLU A 179 -20.06 12.03 0.10
C GLU A 179 -20.18 11.80 -1.41
N SER A 180 -19.04 11.63 -2.10
CA SER A 180 -19.01 11.35 -3.55
C SER A 180 -19.66 10.00 -3.88
N ILE A 181 -19.30 8.94 -3.14
CA ILE A 181 -19.88 7.59 -3.26
C ILE A 181 -21.40 7.64 -3.06
N ALA A 182 -21.87 8.34 -2.02
CA ALA A 182 -23.30 8.52 -1.77
C ALA A 182 -24.01 9.29 -2.90
N MET A 183 -23.39 10.33 -3.46
CA MET A 183 -23.94 11.08 -4.61
C MET A 183 -23.89 10.30 -5.94
N MET A 184 -23.03 9.30 -6.05
CA MET A 184 -23.01 8.32 -7.15
C MET A 184 -24.10 7.24 -7.00
N GLY A 185 -24.58 7.01 -5.78
CA GLY A 185 -25.47 5.88 -5.45
C GLY A 185 -24.78 4.52 -5.60
N SER A 186 -23.45 4.50 -5.56
CA SER A 186 -22.63 3.30 -5.72
C SER A 186 -22.65 2.48 -4.43
N LYS A 187 -23.16 1.24 -4.50
CA LYS A 187 -23.12 0.31 -3.37
C LYS A 187 -21.81 -0.46 -3.30
N ARG A 188 -21.22 -0.83 -4.44
CA ARG A 188 -19.97 -1.60 -4.49
C ARG A 188 -18.76 -0.67 -4.58
N VAL A 189 -17.91 -0.67 -3.56
CA VAL A 189 -16.77 0.25 -3.40
C VAL A 189 -15.47 -0.54 -3.40
N PHE A 190 -14.67 -0.34 -4.45
CA PHE A 190 -13.32 -0.88 -4.56
C PHE A 190 -12.31 0.18 -4.11
N LEU A 191 -11.46 -0.16 -3.15
CA LEU A 191 -10.47 0.76 -2.56
C LEU A 191 -9.05 0.25 -2.84
N MET A 192 -8.20 1.09 -3.41
CA MET A 192 -6.77 0.79 -3.61
C MET A 192 -5.91 2.00 -3.20
N LEU A 193 -5.33 1.93 -2.00
CA LEU A 193 -4.52 2.98 -1.38
C LEU A 193 -3.37 2.36 -0.57
N GLY A 194 -2.30 3.11 -0.36
CA GLY A 194 -1.17 2.71 0.48
C GLY A 194 0.18 3.28 0.04
N MET A 195 0.39 3.49 -1.27
CA MET A 195 1.66 3.97 -1.82
C MET A 195 2.06 5.35 -1.24
N ASN A 196 1.08 6.23 -1.08
CA ASN A 196 1.27 7.56 -0.51
C ASN A 196 1.23 7.57 1.05
N ASP A 197 0.96 6.44 1.69
CA ASP A 197 0.72 6.34 3.14
C ASP A 197 1.82 5.58 3.90
N LEU A 198 2.42 4.54 3.31
CA LEU A 198 3.40 3.68 3.99
C LEU A 198 4.60 4.46 4.55
N ASN A 199 5.12 5.45 3.82
CA ASN A 199 6.22 6.31 4.29
C ASN A 199 5.82 7.28 5.43
N ILE A 200 4.52 7.48 5.67
CA ILE A 200 3.99 8.41 6.68
C ILE A 200 3.60 7.64 7.95
N ASN A 201 2.91 6.50 7.78
CA ASN A 201 2.24 5.78 8.85
C ASN A 201 2.88 4.42 9.19
N GLY A 202 3.71 3.87 8.29
CA GLY A 202 4.05 2.45 8.29
C GLY A 202 2.84 1.53 8.04
N VAL A 203 3.07 0.22 8.06
CA VAL A 203 2.04 -0.80 7.77
C VAL A 203 0.84 -0.68 8.73
N GLU A 204 1.08 -0.82 10.05
CA GLU A 204 0.02 -0.80 11.07
C GLU A 204 -0.80 0.50 11.06
N GLY A 205 -0.13 1.65 10.91
CA GLY A 205 -0.79 2.94 10.87
C GLY A 205 -1.63 3.14 9.60
N THR A 206 -1.17 2.62 8.45
CA THR A 206 -1.95 2.66 7.21
C THR A 206 -3.18 1.77 7.29
N CYS A 207 -3.08 0.55 7.85
CA CYS A 207 -4.26 -0.32 8.02
C CYS A 207 -5.32 0.32 8.94
N LYS A 208 -4.91 0.94 10.06
CA LYS A 208 -5.85 1.69 10.93
C LYS A 208 -6.49 2.88 10.24
N LYS A 209 -5.74 3.61 9.40
CA LYS A 209 -6.28 4.69 8.57
C LYS A 209 -7.26 4.18 7.52
N TYR A 210 -7.05 2.97 7.02
CA TYR A 210 -7.98 2.28 6.13
C TYR A 210 -9.31 1.95 6.84
N GLU A 211 -9.23 1.42 8.06
CA GLU A 211 -10.39 1.16 8.91
C GLU A 211 -11.18 2.45 9.19
N GLU A 212 -10.51 3.52 9.62
CA GLU A 212 -11.12 4.85 9.82
C GLU A 212 -11.83 5.38 8.57
N LEU A 213 -11.27 5.13 7.37
CA LEU A 213 -11.85 5.57 6.10
C LEU A 213 -13.08 4.75 5.70
N VAL A 214 -13.03 3.43 5.88
CA VAL A 214 -14.17 2.55 5.61
C VAL A 214 -15.30 2.83 6.59
N ASP A 215 -15.01 3.10 7.86
CA ASP A 215 -16.01 3.53 8.84
C ASP A 215 -16.73 4.81 8.38
N LYS A 216 -16.05 5.78 7.74
CA LYS A 216 -16.71 6.97 7.17
C LYS A 216 -17.59 6.69 5.96
N ILE A 217 -17.21 5.72 5.13
CA ILE A 217 -18.06 5.24 4.04
C ILE A 217 -19.31 4.58 4.63
N LYS A 218 -19.16 3.67 5.61
CA LYS A 218 -20.25 2.96 6.28
C LYS A 218 -21.15 3.84 7.16
N GLU A 219 -20.62 4.91 7.76
CA GLU A 219 -21.42 5.94 8.46
C GLU A 219 -22.38 6.65 7.49
N THR A 220 -21.98 6.81 6.23
CA THR A 220 -22.76 7.51 5.19
C THR A 220 -23.70 6.55 4.46
N ASP A 221 -23.23 5.33 4.17
CA ASP A 221 -23.99 4.26 3.55
C ASP A 221 -23.69 2.91 4.24
N PRO A 222 -24.53 2.49 5.20
CA PRO A 222 -24.36 1.21 5.92
C PRO A 222 -24.34 -0.02 5.00
N ASP A 223 -24.99 0.06 3.84
CA ASP A 223 -25.14 -1.06 2.89
C ASP A 223 -23.99 -1.11 1.88
N ALA A 224 -22.99 -0.22 1.94
CA ALA A 224 -21.88 -0.21 0.99
C ALA A 224 -21.03 -1.49 1.09
N GLU A 225 -20.94 -2.26 0.01
CA GLU A 225 -20.10 -3.44 -0.13
C GLU A 225 -18.64 -2.97 -0.33
N ILE A 226 -17.75 -3.34 0.59
CA ILE A 226 -16.36 -2.86 0.61
C ILE A 226 -15.46 -3.96 0.07
N HIS A 227 -14.64 -3.61 -0.91
CA HIS A 227 -13.65 -4.50 -1.51
C HIS A 227 -12.28 -3.83 -1.52
N ILE A 228 -11.34 -4.40 -0.78
CA ILE A 228 -9.96 -3.90 -0.70
C ILE A 228 -9.16 -4.52 -1.85
N MET A 229 -8.46 -3.69 -2.61
CA MET A 229 -7.52 -4.12 -3.64
C MET A 229 -6.10 -4.02 -3.10
N SER A 230 -5.28 -5.04 -3.36
CA SER A 230 -3.89 -5.04 -2.92
C SER A 230 -3.08 -3.93 -3.58
N MET A 231 -2.12 -3.37 -2.85
CA MET A 231 -1.19 -2.40 -3.40
C MET A 231 -0.18 -3.11 -4.29
N THR A 232 0.04 -2.60 -5.51
CA THR A 232 0.99 -3.21 -6.44
C THR A 232 2.44 -2.96 -6.03
N TYR A 233 3.32 -3.90 -6.40
CA TYR A 233 4.75 -3.82 -6.13
C TYR A 233 5.44 -2.67 -6.90
N ILE A 234 6.66 -2.37 -6.49
CA ILE A 234 7.60 -1.46 -7.15
C ILE A 234 8.51 -2.29 -8.07
N LEU A 235 9.01 -1.70 -9.15
CA LEU A 235 10.02 -2.31 -10.02
C LEU A 235 11.32 -2.57 -9.24
N HIS A 236 11.91 -3.76 -9.43
CA HIS A 236 13.12 -4.19 -8.73
C HIS A 236 14.27 -3.17 -8.81
N GLY A 237 14.85 -2.83 -7.66
CA GLY A 237 15.95 -1.86 -7.55
C GLY A 237 15.53 -0.39 -7.62
N LYS A 238 14.23 -0.10 -7.57
CA LYS A 238 13.63 1.26 -7.60
C LYS A 238 12.90 1.61 -6.31
N GLU A 239 12.91 0.71 -5.33
CA GLU A 239 12.26 0.81 -4.03
C GLU A 239 12.80 1.99 -3.20
N VAL A 240 11.92 2.78 -2.59
CA VAL A 240 12.30 3.97 -1.80
C VAL A 240 11.58 4.07 -0.47
N GLY A 241 12.35 4.33 0.59
CA GLY A 241 11.82 4.41 1.96
C GLY A 241 11.13 3.10 2.35
N MET A 242 9.87 3.19 2.78
CA MET A 242 9.02 2.04 3.11
C MET A 242 8.33 1.38 1.89
N LEU A 243 8.51 1.90 0.68
CA LEU A 243 8.03 1.27 -0.56
C LEU A 243 9.02 0.20 -1.03
N GLN A 244 9.32 -0.75 -0.13
CA GLN A 244 10.09 -1.97 -0.40
C GLN A 244 9.10 -3.12 -0.62
N ASN A 245 9.36 -4.01 -1.58
CA ASN A 245 8.37 -5.04 -1.92
C ASN A 245 8.09 -6.03 -0.78
N ASP A 246 9.06 -6.31 0.11
CA ASP A 246 8.79 -7.07 1.34
C ASP A 246 7.82 -6.35 2.31
N ILE A 247 7.90 -5.02 2.39
CA ILE A 247 6.98 -4.21 3.22
C ILE A 247 5.60 -4.13 2.56
N ILE A 248 5.55 -4.05 1.22
CA ILE A 248 4.29 -4.07 0.46
C ILE A 248 3.62 -5.44 0.55
N ARG A 249 4.38 -6.54 0.48
CA ARG A 249 3.91 -7.91 0.77
C ARG A 249 3.30 -7.98 2.18
N GLN A 250 4.00 -7.47 3.20
CA GLN A 250 3.47 -7.41 4.56
C GLN A 250 2.19 -6.56 4.63
N TYR A 251 2.15 -5.39 3.99
CA TYR A 251 0.99 -4.51 3.97
C TYR A 251 -0.24 -5.16 3.33
N ASN A 252 -0.07 -5.81 2.17
CA ASN A 252 -1.14 -6.54 1.50
C ASN A 252 -1.68 -7.68 2.38
N GLN A 253 -0.81 -8.42 3.07
CA GLN A 253 -1.21 -9.48 4.02
C GLN A 253 -1.96 -8.95 5.25
N GLU A 254 -1.59 -7.78 5.78
CA GLU A 254 -2.33 -7.16 6.90
C GLU A 254 -3.66 -6.55 6.43
N LEU A 255 -3.75 -6.06 5.19
CA LEU A 255 -5.02 -5.63 4.59
C LEU A 255 -5.97 -6.80 4.31
N GLU A 256 -5.45 -7.93 3.82
CA GLU A 256 -6.22 -9.16 3.58
C GLU A 256 -6.84 -9.69 4.88
N LYS A 257 -6.06 -9.75 5.97
CA LYS A 257 -6.56 -10.11 7.31
C LYS A 257 -7.61 -9.12 7.81
N LEU A 258 -7.37 -7.80 7.65
CA LEU A 258 -8.33 -6.78 8.05
C LEU A 258 -9.64 -6.90 7.28
N ALA A 259 -9.59 -7.24 5.99
CA ALA A 259 -10.77 -7.49 5.18
C ALA A 259 -11.55 -8.72 5.68
N ASP A 260 -10.87 -9.85 5.92
CA ASP A 260 -11.47 -11.07 6.50
C ASP A 260 -12.11 -10.80 7.88
N GLU A 261 -11.38 -10.17 8.80
CA GLU A 261 -11.86 -9.80 10.15
C GLU A 261 -13.10 -8.88 10.14
N LYS A 262 -13.30 -8.12 9.05
CA LYS A 262 -14.39 -7.15 8.89
C LYS A 262 -15.50 -7.61 7.95
N GLY A 263 -15.35 -8.77 7.28
CA GLY A 263 -16.27 -9.24 6.25
C GLY A 263 -16.28 -8.35 5.00
N TRP A 264 -15.13 -7.80 4.62
CA TRP A 264 -14.91 -7.08 3.36
C TRP A 264 -14.31 -8.02 2.32
N GLY A 265 -14.52 -7.71 1.05
CA GLY A 265 -13.85 -8.40 -0.05
C GLY A 265 -12.35 -8.06 -0.11
N PHE A 266 -11.53 -8.97 -0.62
CA PHE A 266 -10.13 -8.71 -0.97
C PHE A 266 -9.80 -9.17 -2.40
N VAL A 267 -9.12 -8.32 -3.16
CA VAL A 267 -8.73 -8.54 -4.56
C VAL A 267 -7.21 -8.39 -4.68
N ASP A 268 -6.48 -9.51 -4.84
CA ASP A 268 -5.05 -9.43 -5.08
C ASP A 268 -4.72 -9.18 -6.56
N ILE A 269 -4.35 -7.95 -6.88
CA ILE A 269 -3.81 -7.53 -8.18
C ILE A 269 -2.27 -7.54 -8.20
N SER A 270 -1.63 -7.57 -7.02
CA SER A 270 -0.17 -7.51 -6.89
C SER A 270 0.53 -8.77 -7.39
N GLN A 271 0.05 -9.97 -7.04
CA GLN A 271 0.67 -11.23 -7.46
C GLN A 271 0.58 -11.49 -8.98
N PRO A 272 -0.55 -11.28 -9.67
CA PRO A 272 -0.62 -11.47 -11.12
C PRO A 272 0.26 -10.52 -11.95
N LEU A 273 0.75 -9.43 -11.35
CA LEU A 273 1.67 -8.47 -11.95
C LEU A 273 3.14 -8.68 -11.53
N SER A 274 3.42 -9.67 -10.69
CA SER A 274 4.78 -9.89 -10.16
C SER A 274 5.63 -10.79 -11.04
N ASP A 275 6.93 -10.51 -11.09
CA ASP A 275 7.94 -11.35 -11.72
C ASP A 275 8.28 -12.60 -10.87
N GLU A 276 9.28 -13.38 -11.29
CA GLU A 276 9.76 -14.56 -10.56
C GLU A 276 10.37 -14.26 -9.17
N ASN A 277 10.69 -12.99 -8.88
CA ASN A 277 11.20 -12.52 -7.60
C ASN A 277 10.08 -11.98 -6.68
N GLY A 278 8.86 -11.84 -7.20
CA GLY A 278 7.73 -11.22 -6.51
C GLY A 278 7.72 -9.68 -6.58
N ASP A 279 8.51 -9.09 -7.47
CA ASP A 279 8.60 -7.64 -7.68
C ASP A 279 7.78 -7.23 -8.92
N LEU A 280 7.49 -5.95 -9.17
CA LEU A 280 6.69 -5.55 -10.34
C LEU A 280 7.41 -5.93 -11.64
N ALA A 281 6.76 -6.74 -12.49
CA ALA A 281 7.35 -7.17 -13.75
C ALA A 281 7.61 -5.99 -14.70
N VAL A 282 8.74 -6.03 -15.41
CA VAL A 282 9.26 -4.89 -16.19
C VAL A 282 8.38 -4.55 -17.40
N GLU A 283 7.74 -5.56 -17.98
CA GLU A 283 6.72 -5.44 -19.02
C GLU A 283 5.47 -4.68 -18.57
N TYR A 284 5.20 -4.63 -17.26
CA TYR A 284 4.07 -3.90 -16.70
C TYR A 284 4.44 -2.50 -16.21
N CYS A 285 5.73 -2.18 -16.03
CA CYS A 285 6.18 -0.87 -15.54
C CYS A 285 6.41 0.15 -16.66
N SER A 286 5.82 1.35 -16.53
CA SER A 286 5.86 2.43 -17.53
C SER A 286 6.87 3.55 -17.23
N ASP A 287 7.25 3.74 -15.97
CA ASP A 287 7.95 4.95 -15.49
C ASP A 287 9.26 4.66 -14.74
N ASP A 288 9.78 3.43 -14.83
CA ASP A 288 10.97 2.99 -14.10
C ASP A 288 10.78 3.01 -12.55
N PHE A 289 9.53 2.96 -12.08
CA PHE A 289 9.17 2.90 -10.66
C PHE A 289 7.96 2.01 -10.36
N ALA A 290 6.73 2.43 -10.70
CA ALA A 290 5.51 1.74 -10.28
C ALA A 290 4.27 2.00 -11.15
N HIS A 291 4.21 3.09 -11.92
CA HIS A 291 3.05 3.38 -12.77
C HIS A 291 3.00 2.38 -13.92
N GLN A 292 1.80 1.92 -14.27
CA GLN A 292 1.66 0.72 -15.10
C GLN A 292 1.33 0.99 -16.57
N ARG A 293 1.79 0.08 -17.44
CA ARG A 293 1.45 0.07 -18.88
C ARG A 293 0.06 -0.53 -19.13
N PRO A 294 -0.56 -0.31 -20.31
CA PRO A 294 -1.85 -0.90 -20.66
C PRO A 294 -1.95 -2.42 -20.46
N GLU A 295 -0.85 -3.14 -20.73
CA GLU A 295 -0.74 -4.60 -20.62
C GLU A 295 -0.97 -5.08 -19.17
N ALA A 296 -0.59 -4.27 -18.18
CA ALA A 296 -0.89 -4.55 -16.78
C ALA A 296 -2.39 -4.45 -16.50
N TYR A 297 -3.06 -3.45 -17.08
CA TYR A 297 -4.51 -3.26 -16.89
C TYR A 297 -5.35 -4.28 -17.66
N ASP A 298 -4.81 -4.94 -18.69
CA ASP A 298 -5.40 -6.16 -19.26
C ASP A 298 -5.40 -7.30 -18.20
N VAL A 299 -4.35 -7.43 -17.39
CA VAL A 299 -4.31 -8.37 -16.23
C VAL A 299 -5.32 -7.96 -15.14
N TRP A 300 -5.42 -6.67 -14.79
CA TRP A 300 -6.44 -6.20 -13.83
C TRP A 300 -7.85 -6.59 -14.25
N VAL A 301 -8.16 -6.49 -15.55
CA VAL A 301 -9.46 -6.90 -16.11
C VAL A 301 -9.73 -8.39 -15.86
N SER A 302 -8.74 -9.28 -16.08
CA SER A 302 -8.90 -10.71 -15.77
C SER A 302 -9.14 -10.92 -14.28
N VAL A 303 -8.28 -10.35 -13.42
CA VAL A 303 -8.36 -10.52 -11.97
C VAL A 303 -9.69 -10.04 -11.40
N LEU A 304 -10.20 -8.90 -11.88
CA LEU A 304 -11.49 -8.36 -11.48
C LEU A 304 -12.65 -9.27 -11.92
N ARG A 305 -12.64 -9.81 -13.15
CA ARG A 305 -13.65 -10.77 -13.60
C ARG A 305 -13.58 -12.09 -12.83
N ASP A 306 -12.39 -12.60 -12.55
CA ASP A 306 -12.17 -13.81 -11.73
C ASP A 306 -12.57 -13.61 -10.27
N TYR A 307 -12.49 -12.37 -9.76
CA TYR A 307 -13.04 -12.00 -8.47
C TYR A 307 -14.57 -11.97 -8.49
N ALA A 308 -15.17 -11.29 -9.48
CA ALA A 308 -16.61 -11.20 -9.66
C ALA A 308 -17.29 -12.58 -9.80
N ARG A 309 -16.69 -13.50 -10.59
CA ARG A 309 -17.16 -14.90 -10.70
C ARG A 309 -17.31 -15.57 -9.34
N ARG A 310 -16.24 -15.58 -8.53
CA ARG A 310 -16.25 -16.19 -7.18
C ARG A 310 -17.30 -15.58 -6.26
N GLN A 311 -17.45 -14.26 -6.28
CA GLN A 311 -18.45 -13.58 -5.45
C GLN A 311 -19.89 -13.93 -5.87
N LEU A 312 -20.15 -14.11 -7.17
CA LEU A 312 -21.45 -14.56 -7.66
C LEU A 312 -21.72 -16.03 -7.26
N ASP A 313 -20.73 -16.91 -7.36
CA ASP A 313 -20.84 -18.32 -6.96
C ASP A 313 -21.13 -18.46 -5.45
N GLU A 314 -20.38 -17.75 -4.60
CA GLU A 314 -20.58 -17.69 -3.14
C GLU A 314 -22.00 -17.22 -2.77
N HIS A 315 -22.54 -16.22 -3.48
CA HIS A 315 -23.91 -15.77 -3.29
C HIS A 315 -24.96 -16.82 -3.71
N MET A 316 -24.69 -17.62 -4.75
CA MET A 316 -25.60 -18.70 -5.15
C MET A 316 -25.63 -19.84 -4.14
N GLU A 317 -24.50 -20.21 -3.54
CA GLU A 317 -24.47 -21.24 -2.48
C GLU A 317 -25.28 -20.82 -1.24
N VAL A 318 -25.11 -19.58 -0.76
CA VAL A 318 -25.83 -19.06 0.42
C VAL A 318 -27.34 -18.93 0.16
N THR A 319 -27.74 -18.49 -1.03
CA THR A 319 -29.17 -18.35 -1.38
C THR A 319 -29.85 -19.69 -1.70
N GLY A 320 -29.11 -20.67 -2.24
CA GLY A 320 -29.61 -22.04 -2.39
C GLY A 320 -29.86 -22.72 -1.05
N ASN A 321 -28.90 -22.65 -0.12
CA ASN A 321 -29.00 -23.34 1.17
C ASN A 321 -30.13 -22.79 2.05
N SER A 322 -30.42 -21.49 1.96
CA SER A 322 -31.53 -20.84 2.70
C SER A 322 -32.91 -21.10 2.09
N ALA A 323 -33.00 -21.59 0.84
CA ALA A 323 -34.26 -21.96 0.21
C ALA A 323 -34.71 -23.41 0.54
N GLU A 324 -33.81 -24.28 0.98
CA GLU A 324 -34.12 -25.66 1.39
C GLU A 324 -34.51 -25.79 2.87
N GLU A 325 -34.26 -24.78 3.70
CA GLU A 325 -34.57 -24.76 5.14
C GLU A 325 -35.89 -24.00 5.51
N GLY A 326 -36.67 -23.55 4.51
CA GLY A 326 -37.86 -22.70 4.65
C GLY A 326 -39.23 -23.39 4.60
#